data_AF-A0A229P4B0-F1
#
_entry.id   AF-A0A229P4B0-F1
#
_cell.length_a   1.000
_cell.length_b   1.000
_cell.length_c   1.000
_cell.angle_alpha   90.00
_cell.angle_beta   90.00
_cell.angle_gamma   90.00
#
_symmetry.space_group_name_H-M   'P 1'
#
loop_
_entity.id
_entity.type
_entity.pdbx_description
1 polymer ?
#
loop_
_entity_poly.entity_id
_entity_poly.type
_entity_poly.pdbx_seq_one_letter_code
_entity_poly.pdbx_strand_id
1 'polypeptide(L)'
;MEMKGVMGGFYRISEWIMRLAVINLLWIICSIPFAFLVLTAFLSTGVEGVDVTQSFFSWIFLAILASPFTLFPATTAMFGVARKWVMGDVDVPLFKTYFRNYKENYLQSMIGGILYALLFAIMIVDYRVYMNNPSLQIVSYIFIGLMLLLSISVFNFFSMVVHYHMKTFQLLKNAILITIGRPFRSFSTAIVSGFVFYISFTKFTFLIPFFMGSIIAYFAFWNFYLVYQKVQDQMEAKKRQAEEEADLVDNELEKGTKK
;
A
#
# COMPACT_ATOMS: atom_id res chain seq x y z
N MET A 1 -3.63 32.33 9.05
CA MET A 1 -3.34 33.59 8.33
C MET A 1 -2.78 33.21 6.97
N GLU A 2 -3.48 33.54 5.88
CA GLU A 2 -2.91 33.36 4.54
C GLU A 2 -1.78 34.37 4.34
N MET A 3 -0.54 33.95 4.62
CA MET A 3 0.63 34.74 4.27
C MET A 3 0.80 34.68 2.75
N LYS A 4 0.43 35.74 2.03
CA LYS A 4 0.64 35.85 0.58
C LYS A 4 2.11 36.17 0.30
N GLY A 5 2.70 35.50 -0.68
CA GLY A 5 4.08 35.70 -1.13
C GLY A 5 5.02 34.52 -0.87
N VAL A 6 6.32 34.74 -1.11
CA VAL A 6 7.40 33.73 -0.98
C VAL A 6 7.43 33.10 0.42
N MET A 7 7.16 33.89 1.47
CA MET A 7 7.13 33.43 2.87
C MET A 7 6.00 32.41 3.14
N GLY A 8 4.84 32.56 2.48
CA GLY A 8 3.76 31.58 2.55
C GLY A 8 4.04 30.30 1.77
N GLY A 9 4.89 30.38 0.73
CA GLY A 9 5.41 29.19 0.02
C GLY A 9 6.31 28.35 0.93
N PHE A 10 7.31 28.99 1.56
CA PHE A 10 8.22 28.31 2.50
C PHE A 10 7.48 27.70 3.69
N TYR A 11 6.50 28.42 4.25
CA TYR A 11 5.67 27.89 5.34
C TYR A 11 4.94 26.61 4.93
N ARG A 12 4.29 26.59 3.76
CA ARG A 12 3.58 25.41 3.25
C ARG A 12 4.52 24.22 3.04
N ILE A 13 5.73 24.45 2.48
CA ILE A 13 6.72 23.39 2.29
C ILE A 13 7.17 22.84 3.64
N SER A 14 7.53 23.70 4.59
CA SER A 14 7.92 23.32 5.94
C SER A 14 6.84 22.51 6.64
N GLU A 15 5.58 22.90 6.47
CA GLU A 15 4.44 22.20 7.03
C GLU A 15 4.26 20.80 6.42
N TRP A 16 4.43 20.64 5.11
CA TRP A 16 4.43 19.31 4.47
C TRP A 16 5.60 18.43 4.92
N ILE A 17 6.79 19.00 5.06
CA ILE A 17 7.97 18.29 5.59
C ILE A 17 7.65 17.79 7.01
N MET A 18 7.12 18.65 7.88
CA MET A 18 6.71 18.27 9.23
C MET A 18 5.65 17.17 9.21
N ARG A 19 4.61 17.29 8.37
CA ARG A 19 3.52 16.31 8.26
C ARG A 19 4.04 14.94 7.87
N LEU A 20 4.85 14.87 6.81
CA LEU A 20 5.47 13.64 6.33
C LEU A 20 6.40 13.02 7.38
N ALA A 21 7.19 13.84 8.07
CA ALA A 21 8.10 13.42 9.14
C ALA A 21 7.34 12.79 10.32
N VAL A 22 6.32 13.48 10.84
CA VAL A 22 5.56 13.03 12.01
C VAL A 22 4.86 11.69 11.74
N ILE A 23 4.21 11.53 10.58
CA ILE A 23 3.52 10.26 10.30
C ILE A 23 4.49 9.10 10.08
N ASN A 24 5.69 9.36 9.56
CA ASN A 24 6.70 8.32 9.35
C ASN A 24 7.31 7.89 10.68
N LEU A 25 7.56 8.83 11.60
CA LEU A 25 7.99 8.52 12.96
C LEU A 25 6.94 7.70 13.71
N LEU A 26 5.65 8.06 13.63
CA LEU A 26 4.56 7.27 14.21
C LEU A 26 4.51 5.85 13.64
N TRP A 27 4.75 5.71 12.34
CA TRP A 27 4.81 4.40 11.69
C TRP A 27 5.98 3.55 12.17
N ILE A 28 7.19 4.12 12.27
CA ILE A 28 8.34 3.42 12.83
C ILE A 28 8.05 2.98 14.27
N ILE A 29 7.55 3.89 15.11
CA ILE A 29 7.24 3.60 16.52
C ILE A 29 6.23 2.44 16.64
N CYS A 30 5.16 2.47 15.84
CA CYS A 30 4.15 1.41 15.85
C CYS A 30 4.59 0.10 15.18
N SER A 31 5.71 0.11 14.44
CA SER A 31 6.28 -1.06 13.76
C SER A 31 7.62 -1.52 14.35
N ILE A 32 8.01 -1.03 15.54
CA ILE A 32 9.29 -1.36 16.20
C ILE A 32 9.59 -2.87 16.20
N PRO A 33 8.67 -3.79 16.59
CA PRO A 33 9.01 -5.21 16.61
C PRO A 33 9.39 -5.74 15.22
N PHE A 34 8.69 -5.32 14.17
CA PHE A 34 9.04 -5.66 12.80
C PHE A 34 10.38 -5.01 12.38
N ALA A 35 10.55 -3.72 12.64
CA ALA A 35 11.77 -2.99 12.28
C ALA A 35 13.02 -3.56 12.95
N PHE A 36 12.91 -4.00 14.20
CA PHE A 36 13.96 -4.68 14.94
C PHE A 36 14.37 -5.98 14.24
N LEU A 37 13.41 -6.83 13.85
CA LEU A 37 13.70 -8.11 13.17
C LEU A 37 14.33 -7.89 11.79
N VAL A 38 13.93 -6.85 11.06
CA VAL A 38 14.56 -6.49 9.79
C VAL A 38 15.98 -5.99 10.02
N LEU A 39 16.20 -5.14 11.02
CA LEU A 39 17.53 -4.64 11.37
C LEU A 39 18.47 -5.78 11.77
N THR A 40 18.01 -6.74 12.59
CA THR A 40 18.81 -7.91 12.96
C THR A 40 19.15 -8.79 11.76
N ALA A 41 18.24 -8.92 10.78
CA ALA A 41 18.52 -9.59 9.52
C ALA A 41 19.72 -8.95 8.80
N PHE A 42 19.72 -7.62 8.68
CA PHE A 42 20.82 -6.89 8.04
C PHE A 42 22.12 -6.98 8.84
N LEU A 43 22.08 -6.82 10.16
CA LEU A 43 23.28 -6.92 11.01
C LEU A 43 23.91 -8.31 10.97
N SER A 44 23.10 -9.37 10.81
CA SER A 44 23.60 -10.75 10.71
C SER A 44 24.49 -11.01 9.49
N THR A 45 24.42 -10.14 8.46
CA THR A 45 25.25 -10.26 7.25
C THR A 45 26.72 -9.92 7.47
N GLY A 46 27.05 -9.22 8.56
CA GLY A 46 28.42 -8.80 8.90
C GLY A 46 29.09 -9.63 10.00
N VAL A 47 28.48 -10.72 10.46
CA VAL A 47 29.00 -11.54 11.56
C VAL A 47 29.87 -12.67 11.01
N GLU A 48 31.14 -12.71 11.42
CA GLU A 48 32.08 -13.78 11.05
C GLU A 48 31.65 -15.14 11.62
N GLY A 49 31.86 -16.20 10.84
CA GLY A 49 31.53 -17.59 11.25
C GLY A 49 30.04 -17.94 11.19
N VAL A 50 29.19 -17.02 10.71
CA VAL A 50 27.74 -17.24 10.56
C VAL A 50 27.39 -17.47 9.08
N ASP A 51 26.54 -18.46 8.80
CA ASP A 51 25.94 -18.59 7.47
C ASP A 51 24.98 -17.41 7.24
N VAL A 52 25.45 -16.44 6.45
CA VAL A 52 24.74 -15.20 6.11
C VAL A 52 23.41 -15.50 5.44
N THR A 53 23.38 -16.46 4.51
CA THR A 53 22.18 -16.76 3.72
C THR A 53 21.11 -17.33 4.63
N GLN A 54 21.45 -18.38 5.40
CA GLN A 54 20.53 -19.02 6.31
C GLN A 54 20.02 -18.07 7.40
N SER A 55 20.91 -17.27 7.99
CA SER A 55 20.58 -16.32 9.04
C SER A 55 19.66 -15.22 8.53
N PHE A 56 20.00 -14.61 7.39
CA PHE A 56 19.18 -13.57 6.77
C PHE A 56 17.75 -14.05 6.53
N PHE A 57 17.58 -15.21 5.89
CA PHE A 57 16.25 -15.75 5.62
C PHE A 57 15.47 -16.10 6.89
N SER A 58 16.14 -16.57 7.94
CA SER A 58 15.47 -16.91 9.20
C SER A 58 14.91 -15.64 9.88
N TRP A 59 15.68 -14.56 9.90
CA TRP A 59 15.22 -13.27 10.41
C TRP A 59 14.10 -12.67 9.57
N ILE A 60 14.19 -12.75 8.23
CA ILE A 60 13.12 -12.30 7.34
C ILE A 60 11.85 -13.12 7.54
N PHE A 61 11.94 -14.43 7.75
CA PHE A 61 10.79 -15.27 8.05
C PHE A 61 10.09 -14.84 9.35
N LEU A 62 10.86 -14.57 10.42
CA LEU A 62 10.32 -14.02 11.67
C LEU A 62 9.68 -12.63 11.47
N ALA A 63 10.32 -11.77 10.67
CA ALA A 63 9.77 -10.45 10.34
C ALA A 63 8.42 -10.58 9.61
N ILE A 64 8.29 -11.52 8.67
CA ILE A 64 7.03 -11.81 7.97
C ILE A 64 5.95 -12.25 8.95
N LEU A 65 6.27 -13.13 9.91
CA LEU A 65 5.31 -13.57 10.94
C LEU A 65 4.89 -12.44 11.89
N ALA A 66 5.80 -11.51 12.22
CA ALA A 66 5.50 -10.35 13.07
C ALA A 66 4.74 -9.23 12.33
N SER A 67 4.85 -9.18 10.99
CA SER A 67 4.31 -8.10 10.17
C SER A 67 2.79 -7.87 10.32
N PRO A 68 1.91 -8.90 10.41
CA PRO A 68 0.46 -8.68 10.51
C PRO A 68 0.05 -7.98 11.79
N PHE A 69 0.81 -8.17 12.87
CA PHE A 69 0.47 -7.65 14.19
C PHE A 69 0.97 -6.23 14.42
N THR A 70 1.98 -5.78 13.67
CA THR A 70 2.67 -4.51 13.94
C THR A 70 2.76 -3.65 12.69
N LEU A 71 3.41 -4.14 11.64
CA LEU A 71 3.62 -3.42 10.39
C LEU A 71 2.31 -3.12 9.65
N PHE A 72 1.41 -4.11 9.51
CA PHE A 72 0.17 -3.93 8.74
C PHE A 72 -0.77 -2.88 9.36
N PRO A 73 -1.08 -2.93 10.67
CA PRO A 73 -1.85 -1.89 11.34
C PRO A 73 -1.16 -0.51 11.29
N ALA A 74 0.16 -0.45 11.50
CA ALA A 74 0.91 0.81 11.43
C ALA A 74 0.85 1.42 10.01
N THR A 75 1.05 0.61 8.99
CA THR A 75 1.01 1.07 7.59
C THR A 75 -0.40 1.51 7.20
N THR A 76 -1.42 0.75 7.60
CA THR A 76 -2.83 1.12 7.40
C THR A 76 -3.16 2.47 8.04
N ALA A 77 -2.68 2.72 9.27
CA ALA A 77 -2.87 4.00 9.95
C ALA A 77 -2.23 5.17 9.17
N MET A 78 -1.03 4.96 8.64
CA MET A 78 -0.35 5.94 7.78
C MET A 78 -1.14 6.22 6.50
N PHE A 79 -1.63 5.17 5.83
CA PHE A 79 -2.50 5.30 4.65
C PHE A 79 -3.80 6.04 4.98
N GLY A 80 -4.34 5.92 6.19
CA GLY A 80 -5.52 6.67 6.65
C GLY A 80 -5.28 8.17 6.75
N VAL A 81 -4.06 8.59 7.13
CA VAL A 81 -3.66 10.00 7.09
C VAL A 81 -3.40 10.46 5.65
N ALA A 82 -2.69 9.66 4.86
CA ALA A 82 -2.45 9.93 3.43
C ALA A 82 -3.78 10.10 2.65
N ARG A 83 -4.79 9.28 2.97
CA ARG A 83 -6.14 9.41 2.42
C ARG A 83 -6.72 10.79 2.66
N LYS A 84 -6.64 11.29 3.89
CA LYS A 84 -7.16 12.62 4.24
C LYS A 84 -6.48 13.72 3.43
N TRP A 85 -5.16 13.65 3.30
CA TRP A 85 -4.39 14.60 2.51
C TRP A 85 -4.74 14.59 1.03
N VAL A 86 -4.83 13.41 0.41
CA VAL A 86 -5.18 13.26 -1.01
C VAL A 86 -6.62 13.73 -1.28
N MET A 87 -7.52 13.60 -0.31
CA MET A 87 -8.91 14.07 -0.41
C MET A 87 -9.10 15.54 -0.01
N GLY A 88 -8.02 16.28 0.28
CA GLY A 88 -8.06 17.73 0.56
C GLY A 88 -8.14 18.11 2.05
N ASP A 89 -8.32 17.15 2.95
CA ASP A 89 -8.34 17.37 4.41
C ASP A 89 -6.91 17.41 4.98
N VAL A 90 -6.14 18.45 4.62
CA VAL A 90 -4.70 18.51 4.92
C VAL A 90 -4.38 18.92 6.36
N ASP A 91 -5.27 19.65 7.03
CA ASP A 91 -5.07 20.24 8.38
C ASP A 91 -5.51 19.32 9.52
N VAL A 92 -5.67 18.01 9.25
CA VAL A 92 -6.09 17.05 10.26
C VAL A 92 -5.05 16.91 11.38
N PRO A 93 -5.46 16.77 12.66
CA PRO A 93 -4.53 16.56 13.76
C PRO A 93 -3.82 15.21 13.57
N LEU A 94 -2.52 15.24 13.27
CA LEU A 94 -1.77 14.07 12.79
C LEU A 94 -1.80 12.89 13.77
N PHE A 95 -1.44 13.13 15.04
CA PHE A 95 -1.42 12.10 16.08
C PHE A 95 -2.80 11.49 16.32
N LYS A 96 -3.83 12.32 16.50
CA LYS A 96 -5.20 11.87 16.74
C LYS A 96 -5.74 11.07 15.54
N THR A 97 -5.49 11.56 14.33
CA THR A 97 -5.93 10.92 13.09
C THR A 97 -5.23 9.59 12.90
N TYR A 98 -3.92 9.53 13.12
CA TYR A 98 -3.14 8.30 13.00
C TYR A 98 -3.63 7.23 13.97
N PHE A 99 -3.70 7.51 15.28
CA PHE A 99 -4.12 6.51 16.27
C PHE A 99 -5.59 6.15 16.18
N ARG A 100 -6.46 7.05 15.70
CA ARG A 100 -7.85 6.70 15.36
C ARG A 100 -7.88 5.66 14.24
N ASN A 101 -7.21 5.94 13.11
CA ASN A 101 -7.15 4.99 11.99
C ASN A 101 -6.47 3.68 12.37
N TYR A 102 -5.45 3.73 13.23
CA TYR A 102 -4.76 2.54 13.75
C TYR A 102 -5.73 1.62 14.49
N LYS A 103 -6.54 2.17 15.40
CA LYS A 103 -7.52 1.40 16.19
C LYS A 103 -8.69 0.91 15.35
N GLU A 104 -9.28 1.79 14.54
CA GLU A 104 -10.45 1.48 13.72
C GLU A 104 -10.17 0.35 12.71
N ASN A 105 -8.98 0.35 12.11
CA ASN A 105 -8.62 -0.61 11.07
C ASN A 105 -7.70 -1.74 11.54
N TYR A 106 -7.39 -1.82 12.84
CA TYR A 106 -6.42 -2.78 13.38
C TYR A 106 -6.77 -4.22 12.99
N LEU A 107 -7.98 -4.67 13.35
CA LEU A 107 -8.39 -6.06 13.15
C LEU A 107 -8.43 -6.42 11.66
N GLN A 108 -8.97 -5.52 10.84
CA GLN A 108 -9.09 -5.73 9.40
C GLN A 108 -7.73 -5.81 8.71
N SER A 109 -6.82 -4.89 9.04
CA SER A 109 -5.46 -4.89 8.51
C SER A 109 -4.62 -6.07 9.01
N MET A 110 -4.79 -6.48 10.27
CA MET A 110 -4.13 -7.66 10.83
C MET A 110 -4.58 -8.94 10.13
N ILE A 111 -5.88 -9.16 9.95
CA ILE A 111 -6.41 -10.35 9.25
C ILE A 111 -5.91 -10.37 7.80
N GLY A 112 -5.99 -9.24 7.09
CA GLY A 112 -5.43 -9.14 5.74
C GLY A 112 -3.93 -9.39 5.72
N GLY A 113 -3.21 -8.89 6.72
CA GLY A 113 -1.78 -9.11 6.91
C GLY A 113 -1.42 -10.57 7.10
N ILE A 114 -2.20 -11.34 7.87
CA ILE A 114 -1.97 -12.78 8.04
C ILE A 114 -2.05 -13.49 6.68
N LEU A 115 -3.03 -13.13 5.86
CA LEU A 115 -3.20 -13.71 4.52
C LEU A 115 -2.02 -13.35 3.60
N TYR A 116 -1.61 -12.07 3.57
CA TYR A 116 -0.45 -11.65 2.78
C TYR A 116 0.86 -12.26 3.29
N ALA A 117 1.07 -12.33 4.61
CA ALA A 117 2.25 -12.93 5.22
C ALA A 117 2.37 -14.42 4.87
N LEU A 118 1.24 -15.15 4.89
CA LEU A 118 1.19 -16.55 4.45
C LEU A 118 1.58 -16.68 2.97
N LEU A 119 1.03 -15.82 2.09
CA LEU A 119 1.37 -15.81 0.67
C LEU A 119 2.85 -15.52 0.45
N PHE A 120 3.42 -14.49 1.08
CA PHE A 120 4.85 -14.19 1.00
C PHE A 120 5.71 -15.33 1.53
N ALA A 121 5.33 -15.96 2.64
CA ALA A 121 6.07 -17.09 3.21
C ALA A 121 6.13 -18.27 2.23
N ILE A 122 4.98 -18.65 1.64
CA ILE A 122 4.91 -19.71 0.61
C ILE A 122 5.80 -19.35 -0.58
N MET A 123 5.71 -18.13 -1.08
CA MET A 123 6.48 -17.72 -2.26
C MET A 123 7.99 -17.65 -2.02
N ILE A 124 8.42 -17.28 -0.82
CA ILE A 124 9.84 -17.30 -0.45
C ILE A 124 10.36 -18.74 -0.35
N VAL A 125 9.55 -19.65 0.21
CA VAL A 125 9.88 -21.08 0.26
C VAL A 125 9.98 -21.64 -1.16
N ASP A 126 8.98 -21.40 -2.00
CA ASP A 126 8.97 -21.86 -3.40
C ASP A 126 10.16 -21.31 -4.17
N TYR A 127 10.42 -20.00 -4.08
CA TYR A 127 11.60 -19.37 -4.69
C TYR A 127 12.89 -20.11 -4.31
N ARG A 128 13.08 -20.44 -3.02
CA ARG A 128 14.27 -21.17 -2.55
C ARG A 128 14.32 -22.60 -3.04
N VAL A 129 13.19 -23.31 -3.08
CA VAL A 129 13.14 -24.66 -3.64
C VAL A 129 13.54 -24.62 -5.11
N TYR A 130 12.90 -23.79 -5.94
CA TYR A 130 13.15 -23.77 -7.37
C TYR A 130 14.53 -23.22 -7.75
N MET A 131 15.06 -22.23 -7.00
CA MET A 131 16.41 -21.70 -7.26
C MET A 131 17.51 -22.74 -7.03
N ASN A 132 17.32 -23.65 -6.05
CA ASN A 132 18.27 -24.71 -5.75
C ASN A 132 18.09 -25.98 -6.60
N ASN A 133 17.15 -25.97 -7.55
CA ASN A 133 16.91 -27.07 -8.48
C ASN A 133 17.40 -26.70 -9.89
N PRO A 134 18.55 -27.22 -10.37
CA PRO A 134 19.14 -26.81 -11.65
C PRO A 134 18.22 -26.95 -12.86
N SER A 135 17.34 -27.96 -12.87
CA SER A 135 16.39 -28.21 -13.96
C SER A 135 15.20 -27.24 -13.98
N LEU A 136 14.85 -26.63 -12.84
CA LEU A 136 13.66 -25.79 -12.67
C LEU A 136 14.00 -24.36 -12.25
N GLN A 137 15.27 -23.97 -12.32
CA GLN A 137 15.73 -22.64 -11.89
C GLN A 137 14.96 -21.51 -12.58
N ILE A 138 14.54 -21.69 -13.84
CA ILE A 138 13.76 -20.68 -14.57
C ILE A 138 12.42 -20.35 -13.88
N VAL A 139 11.83 -21.31 -13.17
CA VAL A 139 10.56 -21.14 -12.42
C VAL A 139 10.74 -20.16 -11.27
N SER A 140 11.93 -20.06 -10.68
CA SER A 140 12.21 -19.12 -9.58
C SER A 140 11.99 -17.65 -9.99
N TYR A 141 12.25 -17.29 -11.25
CA TYR A 141 12.02 -15.93 -11.77
C TYR A 141 10.52 -15.59 -11.86
N ILE A 142 9.66 -16.60 -12.08
CA ILE A 142 8.21 -16.42 -12.03
C ILE A 142 7.77 -16.03 -10.62
N PHE A 143 8.32 -16.70 -9.59
CA PHE A 143 8.04 -16.35 -8.19
C PHE A 143 8.51 -14.94 -7.82
N ILE A 144 9.63 -14.45 -8.39
CA ILE A 144 10.05 -13.05 -8.24
C ILE A 144 8.99 -12.10 -8.83
N GLY A 145 8.52 -12.37 -10.04
CA GLY A 145 7.47 -11.56 -10.68
C GLY A 145 6.17 -11.56 -9.86
N LEU A 146 5.77 -12.71 -9.34
CA LEU A 146 4.61 -12.81 -8.47
C LEU A 146 4.82 -12.07 -7.14
N MET A 147 6.02 -12.11 -6.53
CA MET A 147 6.32 -11.39 -5.29
C MET A 147 6.21 -9.87 -5.50
N LEU A 148 6.65 -9.38 -6.66
CA LEU A 148 6.49 -7.98 -7.04
C LEU A 148 5.01 -7.61 -7.17
N LEU A 149 4.22 -8.43 -7.87
CA LEU A 149 2.77 -8.22 -7.99
C LEU A 149 2.07 -8.23 -6.62
N LEU A 150 2.45 -9.16 -5.74
CA LEU A 150 1.91 -9.24 -4.38
C LEU A 150 2.27 -8.00 -3.56
N SER A 151 3.50 -7.49 -3.69
CA SER A 151 3.96 -6.26 -3.03
C SER A 151 3.15 -5.04 -3.48
N ILE A 152 2.84 -4.92 -4.77
CA ILE A 152 1.98 -3.85 -5.28
C ILE A 152 0.54 -4.01 -4.77
N SER A 153 0.06 -5.25 -4.73
CA SER A 153 -1.26 -5.57 -4.20
C SER A 153 -1.42 -5.16 -2.74
N VAL A 154 -0.39 -5.29 -1.90
CA VAL A 154 -0.40 -4.82 -0.51
C VAL A 154 -0.66 -3.30 -0.40
N PHE A 155 -0.03 -2.47 -1.25
CA PHE A 155 -0.30 -1.03 -1.25
C PHE A 155 -1.76 -0.71 -1.63
N ASN A 156 -2.30 -1.43 -2.62
CA ASN A 156 -3.71 -1.31 -3.00
C ASN A 156 -4.62 -1.75 -1.84
N PHE A 157 -4.27 -2.84 -1.15
CA PHE A 157 -5.01 -3.32 0.01
C PHE A 157 -5.07 -2.26 1.12
N PHE A 158 -3.94 -1.66 1.50
CA PHE A 158 -3.94 -0.60 2.52
C PHE A 158 -4.80 0.60 2.12
N SER A 159 -4.71 1.02 0.85
CA SER A 159 -5.53 2.10 0.32
C SER A 159 -7.02 1.78 0.39
N MET A 160 -7.39 0.53 0.08
CA MET A 160 -8.77 0.07 0.15
C MET A 160 -9.28 -0.06 1.59
N VAL A 161 -8.49 -0.57 2.54
CA VAL A 161 -8.91 -0.71 3.95
C VAL A 161 -9.34 0.63 4.52
N VAL A 162 -8.60 1.70 4.24
CA VAL A 162 -8.90 3.03 4.81
C VAL A 162 -9.95 3.80 4.00
N HIS A 163 -10.26 3.36 2.79
CA HIS A 163 -11.16 4.07 1.88
C HIS A 163 -12.54 3.41 1.75
N TYR A 164 -12.60 2.08 1.83
CA TYR A 164 -13.83 1.30 1.69
C TYR A 164 -14.25 0.65 2.99
N HIS A 165 -15.56 0.58 3.20
CA HIS A 165 -16.18 -0.19 4.28
C HIS A 165 -16.62 -1.58 3.79
N MET A 166 -15.67 -2.40 3.34
CA MET A 166 -15.92 -3.75 2.80
C MET A 166 -15.33 -4.84 3.71
N LYS A 167 -15.73 -6.11 3.51
CA LYS A 167 -15.16 -7.25 4.24
C LYS A 167 -13.71 -7.52 3.80
N THR A 168 -12.83 -7.94 4.71
CA THR A 168 -11.39 -8.16 4.45
C THR A 168 -11.11 -9.05 3.24
N PHE A 169 -11.87 -10.13 3.04
CA PHE A 169 -11.67 -11.03 1.91
C PHE A 169 -12.06 -10.40 0.56
N GLN A 170 -13.05 -9.50 0.57
CA GLN A 170 -13.39 -8.71 -0.62
C GLN A 170 -12.28 -7.71 -0.93
N LEU A 171 -11.74 -7.04 0.10
CA LEU A 171 -10.61 -6.14 -0.04
C LEU A 171 -9.38 -6.84 -0.63
N LEU A 172 -9.05 -8.05 -0.15
CA LEU A 172 -7.93 -8.83 -0.66
C LEU A 172 -8.08 -9.17 -2.15
N LYS A 173 -9.25 -9.69 -2.54
CA LYS A 173 -9.57 -10.01 -3.93
C LYS A 173 -9.50 -8.77 -4.82
N ASN A 174 -10.11 -7.68 -4.36
CA ASN A 174 -10.15 -6.44 -5.11
C ASN A 174 -8.76 -5.82 -5.26
N ALA A 175 -7.92 -5.88 -4.22
CA ALA A 175 -6.56 -5.37 -4.26
C ALA A 175 -5.72 -6.10 -5.32
N ILE A 176 -5.82 -7.43 -5.42
CA ILE A 176 -5.16 -8.22 -6.47
C ILE A 176 -5.75 -7.88 -7.84
N LEU A 177 -7.08 -7.81 -7.95
CA LEU A 177 -7.77 -7.52 -9.21
C LEU A 177 -7.42 -6.13 -9.77
N ILE A 178 -7.37 -5.08 -8.94
CA ILE A 178 -6.94 -3.76 -9.39
C ILE A 178 -5.46 -3.78 -9.81
N THR A 179 -4.62 -4.54 -9.08
CA THR A 179 -3.20 -4.64 -9.39
C THR A 179 -2.99 -5.18 -10.81
N ILE A 180 -3.71 -6.24 -11.16
CA ILE A 180 -3.65 -6.90 -12.48
C ILE A 180 -4.44 -6.11 -13.54
N GLY A 181 -5.62 -5.61 -13.20
CA GLY A 181 -6.56 -4.98 -14.13
C GLY A 181 -6.17 -3.57 -14.57
N ARG A 182 -5.32 -2.86 -13.81
CA ARG A 182 -4.81 -1.53 -14.17
C ARG A 182 -3.28 -1.45 -14.03
N PRO A 183 -2.53 -2.24 -14.83
CA PRO A 183 -1.11 -2.48 -14.61
C PRO A 183 -0.27 -1.20 -14.67
N PHE A 184 -0.58 -0.26 -15.57
CA PHE A 184 0.20 0.99 -15.67
C PHE A 184 0.23 1.81 -14.36
N ARG A 185 -0.89 1.89 -13.64
CA ARG A 185 -0.95 2.61 -12.35
C ARG A 185 -0.28 1.82 -11.24
N SER A 186 -0.47 0.51 -11.23
CA SER A 186 0.20 -0.43 -10.32
C SER A 186 1.73 -0.36 -10.46
N PHE A 187 2.24 -0.39 -11.70
CA PHE A 187 3.66 -0.24 -12.01
C PHE A 187 4.18 1.14 -11.65
N SER A 188 3.40 2.21 -11.84
CA SER A 188 3.79 3.55 -11.38
C SER A 188 4.06 3.57 -9.88
N THR A 189 3.17 2.97 -9.06
CA THR A 189 3.42 2.81 -7.62
C THR A 189 4.67 1.99 -7.34
N ALA A 190 4.90 0.88 -8.05
CA ALA A 190 6.09 0.06 -7.89
C ALA A 190 7.39 0.83 -8.17
N ILE A 191 7.43 1.58 -9.27
CA ILE A 191 8.59 2.35 -9.72
C ILE A 191 8.92 3.44 -8.71
N VAL A 192 7.93 4.24 -8.27
CA VAL A 192 8.18 5.32 -7.32
C VAL A 192 8.57 4.76 -5.96
N SER A 193 7.91 3.71 -5.48
CA SER A 193 8.31 3.04 -4.23
C SER A 193 9.74 2.51 -4.32
N GLY A 194 10.08 1.80 -5.41
CA GLY A 194 11.43 1.29 -5.65
C GLY A 194 12.49 2.39 -5.73
N PHE A 195 12.16 3.51 -6.37
CA PHE A 195 13.04 4.69 -6.43
C PHE A 195 13.26 5.33 -5.05
N VAL A 196 12.20 5.49 -4.25
CA VAL A 196 12.30 5.99 -2.87
C VAL A 196 13.15 5.06 -2.01
N PHE A 197 12.95 3.73 -2.11
CA PHE A 197 13.81 2.75 -1.45
C PHE A 197 15.27 2.90 -1.89
N TYR A 198 15.54 2.91 -3.19
CA TYR A 198 16.90 3.03 -3.74
C TYR A 198 17.61 4.28 -3.21
N ILE A 199 16.99 5.45 -3.29
CA ILE A 199 17.60 6.70 -2.79
C ILE A 199 17.80 6.65 -1.27
N SER A 200 16.84 6.09 -0.53
CA SER A 200 16.92 6.00 0.94
C SER A 200 18.12 5.16 1.37
N PHE A 201 18.39 4.03 0.72
CA PHE A 201 19.50 3.15 1.11
C PHE A 201 20.86 3.55 0.54
N THR A 202 20.91 4.25 -0.61
CA THR A 202 22.19 4.52 -1.30
C THR A 202 22.69 5.96 -1.18
N LYS A 203 21.80 6.94 -0.96
CA LYS A 203 22.16 8.38 -0.95
C LYS A 203 21.78 9.06 0.36
N PHE A 204 20.54 8.85 0.83
CA PHE A 204 19.96 9.61 1.94
C PHE A 204 19.30 8.69 2.97
N THR A 205 20.12 8.07 3.83
CA THR A 205 19.66 7.14 4.88
C THR A 205 18.71 7.78 5.88
N PHE A 206 18.77 9.10 6.09
CA PHE A 206 17.80 9.82 6.93
C PHE A 206 16.37 9.74 6.39
N LEU A 207 16.15 9.45 5.11
CA LEU A 207 14.80 9.26 4.58
C LEU A 207 14.10 8.06 5.26
N ILE A 208 14.83 7.02 5.68
CA ILE A 208 14.24 5.83 6.31
C ILE A 208 13.40 6.20 7.55
N PRO A 209 13.97 6.86 8.58
CA PRO A 209 13.21 7.23 9.78
C PRO A 209 12.23 8.39 9.57
N PHE A 210 12.43 9.26 8.58
CA PHE A 210 11.64 10.49 8.46
C PHE A 210 10.67 10.55 7.27
N PHE A 211 10.91 9.89 6.14
CA PHE A 211 10.16 10.20 4.90
C PHE A 211 9.79 8.99 4.04
N MET A 212 10.48 7.86 4.17
CA MET A 212 10.40 6.75 3.22
C MET A 212 8.98 6.17 3.14
N GLY A 213 8.41 5.76 4.28
CA GLY A 213 7.07 5.21 4.33
C GLY A 213 6.01 6.25 3.98
N SER A 214 6.14 7.48 4.47
CA SER A 214 5.15 8.55 4.28
C SER A 214 5.03 9.03 2.84
N ILE A 215 6.15 9.18 2.12
CA ILE A 215 6.15 9.51 0.69
C ILE A 215 5.52 8.37 -0.11
N ILE A 216 5.89 7.13 0.19
CA ILE A 216 5.33 5.94 -0.48
C ILE A 216 3.82 5.86 -0.25
N ALA A 217 3.35 6.02 0.99
CA ALA A 217 1.93 5.93 1.32
C ALA A 217 1.11 7.03 0.63
N TYR A 218 1.61 8.27 0.63
CA TYR A 218 0.97 9.38 -0.07
C TYR A 218 0.83 9.11 -1.57
N PHE A 219 1.94 8.70 -2.22
CA PHE A 219 1.93 8.44 -3.67
C PHE A 219 1.09 7.21 -4.03
N ALA A 220 1.20 6.12 -3.28
CA ALA A 220 0.44 4.91 -3.49
C ALA A 220 -1.06 5.16 -3.35
N PHE A 221 -1.47 5.87 -2.29
CA PHE A 221 -2.88 6.23 -2.10
C PHE A 221 -3.38 7.16 -3.20
N TRP A 222 -2.57 8.13 -3.64
CA TRP A 222 -2.95 9.01 -4.75
C TRP A 222 -3.19 8.21 -6.04
N ASN A 223 -2.29 7.29 -6.40
CA ASN A 223 -2.49 6.43 -7.57
C ASN A 223 -3.76 5.57 -7.45
N PHE A 224 -4.02 5.01 -6.27
CA PHE A 224 -5.25 4.29 -5.97
C PHE A 224 -6.49 5.19 -6.13
N TYR A 225 -6.45 6.42 -5.62
CA TYR A 225 -7.59 7.34 -5.64
C TYR A 225 -7.94 7.78 -7.07
N LEU A 226 -6.96 7.99 -7.94
CA LEU A 226 -7.19 8.24 -9.37
C LEU A 226 -7.83 7.03 -10.06
N VAL A 227 -7.43 5.82 -9.69
CA VAL A 227 -8.07 4.60 -10.19
C VAL A 227 -9.51 4.53 -9.72
N TYR A 228 -9.74 4.79 -8.43
CA TYR A 228 -11.05 4.79 -7.80
C TYR A 228 -12.01 5.75 -8.49
N GLN A 229 -11.65 7.03 -8.64
CA GLN A 229 -12.46 8.04 -9.32
C GLN A 229 -12.85 7.56 -10.72
N LYS A 230 -11.88 7.07 -11.49
CA LYS A 230 -12.17 6.57 -12.83
C LYS A 230 -13.07 5.31 -12.86
N VAL A 231 -13.01 4.45 -11.84
CA VAL A 231 -13.97 3.33 -11.72
C VAL A 231 -15.36 3.86 -11.39
N GLN A 232 -15.46 4.84 -10.49
CA GLN A 232 -16.72 5.46 -10.10
C GLN A 232 -17.40 6.17 -11.28
N ASP A 233 -16.67 6.99 -12.03
CA ASP A 233 -17.18 7.68 -13.22
C ASP A 233 -17.73 6.68 -14.27
N GLN A 234 -17.06 5.53 -14.44
CA GLN A 234 -17.49 4.47 -15.34
C GLN A 234 -18.79 3.80 -14.87
N MET A 235 -18.96 3.61 -13.56
CA MET A 235 -20.19 3.04 -13.00
C MET A 235 -21.36 4.02 -13.14
N GLU A 236 -21.13 5.31 -12.87
CA GLU A 236 -22.15 6.35 -13.03
C GLU A 236 -22.56 6.53 -14.50
N ALA A 237 -21.61 6.51 -15.44
CA ALA A 237 -21.90 6.58 -16.88
C ALA A 237 -22.73 5.37 -17.35
N LYS A 238 -22.40 4.16 -16.92
CA LYS A 238 -23.18 2.95 -17.23
C LYS A 238 -24.59 3.01 -16.65
N LYS A 239 -24.75 3.59 -15.45
CA LYS A 239 -26.07 3.76 -14.84
C LYS A 239 -26.94 4.72 -15.64
N ARG A 240 -26.38 5.86 -16.08
CA ARG A 240 -27.08 6.82 -16.95
C ARG A 240 -27.49 6.19 -18.28
N GLN A 241 -26.61 5.41 -18.90
CA GLN A 241 -26.93 4.68 -20.13
C GLN A 241 -28.08 3.68 -19.93
N ALA A 242 -28.08 2.93 -18.82
CA ALA A 242 -29.17 2.01 -18.50
C ALA A 242 -30.50 2.72 -18.20
N GLU A 243 -30.46 3.90 -17.57
CA GLU A 243 -31.64 4.75 -17.34
C GLU A 243 -32.18 5.29 -18.68
N GLU A 244 -31.32 5.78 -19.57
CA GLU A 244 -31.71 6.24 -20.92
C GLU A 244 -32.28 5.11 -21.79
N GLU A 245 -31.69 3.91 -21.76
CA GLU A 245 -32.21 2.74 -22.48
C GLU A 245 -33.58 2.29 -21.94
N ALA A 246 -33.80 2.33 -20.63
CA ALA A 246 -35.09 2.00 -20.02
C ALA A 246 -36.18 3.00 -20.42
N ASP A 247 -35.87 4.30 -20.39
CA ASP A 247 -36.81 5.37 -20.81
C ASP A 247 -37.19 5.24 -22.29
N LEU A 248 -36.26 4.82 -23.16
CA LEU A 248 -36.56 4.58 -24.58
C LEU A 248 -37.53 3.40 -24.76
N VAL A 249 -37.31 2.29 -24.04
CA VAL A 249 -38.18 1.11 -24.09
C VAL A 249 -39.59 1.45 -23.58
N ASP A 250 -39.71 2.16 -22.47
CA ASP A 250 -41.01 2.56 -21.92
C ASP A 250 -41.78 3.48 -22.88
N ASN A 251 -41.09 4.44 -23.51
CA ASN A 251 -41.68 5.33 -24.52
C ASN A 251 -42.13 4.57 -25.78
N GLU A 252 -41.42 3.53 -26.20
CA GLU A 252 -41.83 2.69 -27.32
C GLU A 252 -43.04 1.81 -26.98
N LEU A 253 -43.08 1.25 -25.76
CA LEU A 253 -44.23 0.49 -25.27
C LEU A 253 -45.47 1.36 -25.18
N GLU A 254 -45.40 2.57 -24.62
CA GLU A 254 -46.56 3.49 -24.56
C GLU A 254 -47.09 3.88 -25.95
N LYS A 255 -46.21 4.05 -26.94
CA LYS A 255 -46.60 4.31 -28.33
C LYS A 255 -47.22 3.08 -28.98
N GLY A 256 -46.80 1.89 -28.60
CA GLY A 256 -47.36 0.61 -29.06
C GLY A 256 -48.77 0.35 -28.52
N THR A 257 -49.05 0.69 -27.26
CA THR A 257 -50.37 0.46 -26.63
C THR A 257 -51.44 1.49 -27.03
N LYS A 258 -51.05 2.62 -27.62
CA LYS A 258 -51.97 3.68 -28.12
C LYS A 258 -52.39 3.49 -29.58
N LYS A 259 -51.99 2.39 -30.24
CA LYS A 259 -52.47 1.96 -31.56
C LYS A 259 -53.41 0.77 -31.42
#